data_AF-A0A7X5QHS1-F1
#
_entry.id   AF-A0A7X5QHS1-F1
#
_cell.length_a   1.000
_cell.length_b   1.000
_cell.length_c   1.000
_cell.angle_alpha   90.00
_cell.angle_beta   90.00
_cell.angle_gamma   90.00
#
_symmetry.space_group_name_H-M   'P 1'
#
loop_
_entity.id
_entity.type
_entity.pdbx_description
1 polymer ?
#
loop_
_entity_poly.entity_id
_entity_poly.type
_entity_poly.pdbx_seq_one_letter_code
_entity_poly.pdbx_strand_id
1 'polypeptide(L)' 'MIAGNKHWCNFCGKSQDEVNHLVSGMNNSDICNECIIQCVNVLINRKSDEINESTNITDSKSHQ' A
#
# COMPACT_ATOMS: atom_id res chain seq x y z
N MET A 1 16.51 26.80 -13.34
CA MET A 1 15.14 26.25 -13.32
C MET A 1 15.14 25.19 -12.24
N ILE A 2 14.42 25.42 -11.15
CA ILE A 2 14.35 24.45 -10.05
C ILE A 2 13.52 23.28 -10.59
N ALA A 3 14.17 22.15 -10.85
CA ALA A 3 13.46 20.91 -11.17
C ALA A 3 12.61 20.57 -9.95
N GLY A 4 11.31 20.86 -10.00
CA GLY A 4 10.38 20.47 -8.95
C GLY A 4 10.44 18.96 -8.83
N ASN A 5 10.83 18.44 -7.67
CA ASN A 5 10.79 17.02 -7.37
C ASN A 5 9.34 16.56 -7.52
N LYS A 6 9.00 16.00 -8.68
CA LYS A 6 7.68 15.42 -8.93
C LYS A 6 7.61 14.10 -8.18
N HIS A 7 6.80 14.08 -7.12
CA HIS A 7 6.47 12.87 -6.40
C HIS A 7 5.32 12.14 -7.10
N TRP A 8 5.36 10.81 -7.09
CA TRP A 8 4.36 9.94 -7.70
C TRP A 8 3.95 8.85 -6.72
N CYS A 9 2.69 8.47 -6.72
CA CYS A 9 2.23 7.33 -5.93
C CYS A 9 2.84 6.04 -6.48
N ASN A 10 3.55 5.28 -5.64
CA ASN A 10 4.15 4.00 -6.03
C ASN A 10 3.12 2.90 -6.32
N PHE A 11 1.86 3.10 -5.91
CA PHE A 11 0.78 2.12 -6.09
C PHE A 11 0.00 2.32 -7.38
N CYS A 12 -0.37 3.56 -7.71
CA CYS A 12 -1.20 3.87 -8.89
C CYS A 12 -0.47 4.67 -9.98
N GLY A 13 0.73 5.17 -9.71
CA GLY A 13 1.53 5.95 -10.67
C GLY A 13 1.11 7.41 -10.85
N LYS A 14 0.01 7.86 -10.22
CA LYS A 14 -0.44 9.26 -10.28
C LYS A 14 0.56 10.21 -9.62
N SER A 15 0.77 11.37 -10.22
CA SER A 15 1.60 12.45 -9.68
C SER A 15 0.90 13.19 -8.54
N GLN A 16 1.66 13.97 -7.77
CA GLN A 16 1.13 14.81 -6.68
C GLN A 16 0.03 15.78 -7.14
N ASP A 17 0.07 16.25 -8.38
CA ASP A 17 -0.92 17.18 -8.94
C ASP A 17 -2.24 16.47 -9.35
N GLU A 18 -2.20 15.14 -9.53
CA GLU A 18 -3.35 14.33 -9.94
C GLU A 18 -4.15 13.76 -8.76
N VAL A 19 -3.67 13.93 -7.53
CA VAL A 19 -4.28 13.40 -6.32
C VAL A 19 -4.48 14.50 -5.29
N ASN A 20 -5.49 14.36 -4.44
CA ASN A 20 -5.78 15.38 -3.42
C ASN A 20 -4.71 15.40 -2.32
N HIS A 21 -4.20 14.22 -1.94
CA HIS A 21 -3.08 14.10 -1.00
C HIS A 21 -2.12 13.00 -1.43
N LEU A 22 -0.83 13.29 -1.27
CA LEU A 22 0.27 12.34 -1.44
C LEU A 22 1.09 12.31 -0.15
N VAL A 23 1.23 11.14 0.45
CA VAL A 23 2.00 10.91 1.68
C VAL A 23 3.34 10.31 1.28
N SER A 24 4.42 11.04 1.57
CA SER A 24 5.79 10.58 1.29
C SER A 24 6.42 9.90 2.50
N GLY A 25 6.92 8.69 2.26
CA GLY A 25 7.65 7.87 3.22
C GLY A 25 9.16 7.84 2.97
N MET A 26 9.85 7.05 3.78
CA MET A 26 11.29 6.82 3.63
C MET A 26 11.57 5.99 2.35
N ASN A 27 12.76 6.15 1.76
CA ASN A 27 13.19 5.42 0.57
C ASN A 27 12.31 5.62 -0.68
N ASN A 28 11.81 6.85 -0.92
CA ASN A 28 10.99 7.19 -2.10
C ASN A 28 9.72 6.32 -2.22
N SER A 29 9.10 6.03 -1.07
CA SER A 29 7.85 5.28 -0.99
C SER A 29 6.72 6.27 -0.72
N ASP A 30 6.00 6.63 -1.76
CA ASP A 30 4.90 7.59 -1.76
C ASP A 30 3.56 6.88 -2.00
N ILE A 31 2.53 7.25 -1.25
CA ILE A 31 1.18 6.69 -1.39
C ILE A 31 0.12 7.80 -1.37
N CYS A 32 -0.83 7.75 -2.30
CA CYS A 32 -1.91 8.74 -2.38
C CYS A 32 -3.14 8.38 -1.54
N ASN A 33 -4.00 9.37 -1.29
CA ASN A 33 -5.24 9.20 -0.54
C ASN A 33 -6.15 8.09 -1.10
N GLU A 34 -6.27 7.98 -2.42
CA GLU A 34 -7.11 6.95 -3.06
C GLU A 34 -6.59 5.54 -2.77
N CYS A 35 -5.27 5.33 -2.89
CA CYS A 35 -4.65 4.03 -2.62
C CYS A 35 -4.77 3.64 -1.14
N ILE A 36 -4.64 4.60 -0.21
CA ILE A 36 -4.87 4.35 1.22
C ILE A 36 -6.29 3.82 1.45
N ILE A 37 -7.31 4.46 0.87
CA ILE A 37 -8.72 4.04 1.01
C ILE A 37 -8.92 2.63 0.45
N GLN A 38 -8.35 2.33 -0.73
CA GLN A 38 -8.42 1.00 -1.32
C GLN A 38 -7.76 -0.07 -0.45
N CYS A 39 -6.55 0.21 0.08
CA CYS A 39 -5.85 -0.69 0.99
C CYS A 39 -6.69 -0.94 2.26
N VAL A 40 -7.23 0.12 2.86
CA VAL A 40 -8.10 0.01 4.05
C VAL A 40 -9.35 -0.80 3.74
N ASN A 41 -10.00 -0.58 2.59
CA ASN A 41 -11.17 -1.34 2.16
C ASN A 41 -10.85 -2.83 2.01
N VAL A 42 -9.71 -3.18 1.41
CA VAL A 42 -9.25 -4.59 1.32
C VAL A 42 -9.00 -5.17 2.71
N LEU A 43 -8.36 -4.42 3.62
CA LEU A 43 -8.07 -4.89 4.98
C LEU A 43 -9.33 -5.07 5.83
N ILE A 44 -10.31 -4.18 5.70
CA ILE A 44 -11.57 -4.24 6.45
C ILE A 44 -12.49 -5.32 5.89
N ASN A 45 -12.60 -5.43 4.57
CA ASN A 45 -13.56 -6.35 3.94
C ASN A 45 -13.09 -7.82 3.95
N ARG A 46 -11.81 -8.11 4.26
CA ARG A 46 -11.37 -9.47 4.58
C ARG A 46 -12.03 -10.04 5.84
N LYS A 47 -12.63 -9.21 6.69
CA LYS A 47 -13.32 -9.65 7.92
C LYS A 47 -14.67 -10.33 7.65
N SER A 48 -15.19 -10.23 6.43
CA SER A 48 -16.45 -10.86 6.01
C SER A 48 -16.27 -12.29 5.48
N ASP A 49 -15.08 -12.60 4.96
CA ASP A 49 -14.83 -13.85 4.24
C ASP A 49 -13.77 -14.76 4.90
N GLU A 50 -13.08 -14.29 5.95
CA GLU A 50 -12.11 -15.10 6.73
C GLU A 50 -12.64 -15.51 8.12
N ILE A 51 -13.73 -16.28 8.14
CA ILE A 51 -13.98 -17.33 9.17
C ILE A 51 -13.62 -18.73 8.62
N ASN A 52 -13.05 -18.82 7.41
CA ASN A 52 -12.60 -20.09 6.84
C ASN A 52 -11.29 -19.96 6.04
N GLU A 53 -10.19 -19.60 6.68
CA GLU A 53 -8.91 -20.18 6.30
C GLU A 53 -8.07 -20.31 7.57
N SER A 54 -8.16 -21.52 8.10
CA SER A 54 -7.49 -22.01 9.29
C SER A 54 -6.08 -21.46 9.48
N THR A 55 -5.85 -20.96 10.70
CA THR A 55 -4.62 -21.24 11.42
C THR A 55 -4.18 -22.68 11.16
N ASN A 56 -3.15 -22.87 10.34
CA ASN A 56 -2.24 -23.97 10.54
C ASN A 56 -0.88 -23.39 10.93
N ILE A 57 -0.71 -23.35 12.24
CA ILE A 57 0.54 -23.15 12.94
C ILE A 57 1.45 -24.32 12.55
N THR A 58 2.69 -24.07 12.13
CA THR A 58 3.90 -24.67 12.71
C THR A 58 5.12 -24.42 11.81
N ASP A 59 6.02 -23.59 12.34
CA ASP A 59 7.44 -23.92 12.52
C ASP A 59 8.34 -24.31 11.33
N SER A 60 9.41 -23.49 11.24
CA SER A 60 10.82 -23.90 11.04
C SER A 60 11.41 -23.98 9.62
N LYS A 61 12.50 -23.20 9.46
CA LYS A 61 13.69 -23.38 8.62
C LYS A 61 13.75 -24.67 7.78
N SER A 62 14.08 -24.54 6.48
CA SER A 62 15.35 -25.05 5.93
C SER A 62 15.43 -24.83 4.41
N HIS A 63 16.62 -24.46 3.97
CA HIS A 63 17.24 -24.68 2.65
C HIS A 63 16.53 -25.66 1.71
N GLN A 64 16.44 -25.26 0.44
CA GLN A 64 17.28 -25.88 -0.58
C GLN A 64 17.80 -24.82 -1.55
#